data_AF-A0A7C4C1V2-F1
#
_entry.id   AF-A0A7C4C1V2-F1
#
_cell.length_a   1.000
_cell.length_b   1.000
_cell.length_c   1.000
_cell.angle_alpha   90.00
_cell.angle_beta   90.00
_cell.angle_gamma   90.00
#
_symmetry.space_group_name_H-M   'P 1'
#
loop_
_entity.id
_entity.type
_entity.pdbx_description
1 polymer ?
#
loop_
_entity_poly.entity_id
_entity_poly.type
_entity_poly.pdbx_seq_one_letter_code
_entity_poly.pdbx_strand_id
1 'polypeptide(L)'
;MVADELRLAGDDNPGGGADLTITSDGRVGHRTVYSNVNFNITNAGYTYALSIERSDGTNLFQVIDDGRLYAYFIRNIGDYRNMQWNQSTGEVGWDTSSRRYKENIAPLEDDFLKILYLEPKTYTRLGGEPDRWEIGYIAEEVHDLGLTRLVEYDLEGRPDGVNYEKMVLYLNEVIKRQQDRIAELEKRIEQLENSRRQPQ
;
A
#
# COMPACT_ATOMS: atom_id res chain seq x y z
N MET A 1 15.75 38.33 -33.61
CA MET A 1 16.75 37.25 -33.80
C MET A 1 16.20 36.05 -33.07
N VAL A 2 15.69 35.07 -33.82
CA VAL A 2 15.07 33.85 -33.29
C VAL A 2 16.14 32.76 -33.39
N ALA A 3 16.33 32.01 -32.31
CA ALA A 3 17.39 31.02 -32.19
C ALA A 3 17.18 29.84 -33.15
N ASP A 4 18.25 29.39 -33.79
CA ASP A 4 18.28 28.16 -34.56
C ASP A 4 18.25 26.96 -33.60
N GLU A 5 17.15 26.19 -33.61
CA GLU A 5 17.07 24.89 -32.94
C GLU A 5 17.37 23.76 -33.93
N LEU A 6 18.23 22.82 -33.54
CA LEU A 6 18.49 21.60 -34.32
C LEU A 6 17.34 20.60 -34.12
N ARG A 7 16.50 20.43 -35.13
CA ARG A 7 15.42 19.43 -35.19
C ARG A 7 15.91 18.18 -35.94
N LEU A 8 16.01 17.04 -35.25
CA LEU A 8 16.26 15.73 -35.87
C LEU A 8 14.93 15.06 -36.18
N ALA A 9 14.10 15.66 -37.05
CA ALA A 9 12.82 15.09 -37.51
C ALA A 9 12.92 14.71 -38.99
N GLY A 10 12.57 13.48 -39.34
CA GLY A 10 11.94 13.17 -40.60
C GLY A 10 10.55 13.81 -40.64
N ASP A 11 10.37 14.77 -41.53
CA ASP A 11 9.13 15.06 -42.25
C ASP A 11 7.91 15.70 -41.53
N ASP A 12 7.46 16.81 -42.10
CA ASP A 12 6.18 17.50 -41.88
C ASP A 12 5.05 16.96 -42.78
N ASN A 13 5.30 15.88 -43.50
CA ASN A 13 4.31 15.08 -44.23
C ASN A 13 3.62 14.06 -43.29
N PRO A 14 2.36 13.64 -43.54
CA PRO A 14 1.60 12.71 -42.67
C PRO A 14 2.15 11.26 -42.60
N GLY A 15 3.40 11.03 -43.01
CA GLY A 15 3.99 9.73 -43.29
C GLY A 15 5.26 9.33 -42.53
N GLY A 16 5.86 10.16 -41.65
CA GLY A 16 6.87 9.61 -40.71
C GLY A 16 7.96 10.55 -40.20
N GLY A 17 7.86 10.80 -38.89
CA GLY A 17 8.78 11.53 -38.01
C GLY A 17 10.28 11.19 -38.12
N ALA A 18 11.10 11.99 -37.43
CA ALA A 18 12.15 11.41 -36.60
C ALA A 18 11.97 12.01 -35.22
N ASP A 19 11.20 11.30 -34.45
CA ASP A 19 11.00 11.63 -33.06
C ASP A 19 12.16 11.05 -32.23
N LEU A 20 13.24 10.57 -32.84
CA LEU A 20 14.11 9.52 -32.33
C LEU A 20 15.62 9.83 -32.50
N THR A 21 16.41 9.58 -31.45
CA THR A 21 17.89 9.60 -31.47
C THR A 21 18.45 8.19 -31.26
N ILE A 22 19.47 7.78 -32.01
CA ILE A 22 20.26 6.54 -31.80
C ILE A 22 21.74 6.90 -31.83
N THR A 23 22.49 6.58 -30.77
CA THR A 23 23.94 6.83 -30.68
C THR A 23 24.75 5.57 -30.93
N SER A 24 26.01 5.73 -31.38
CA SER A 24 26.92 4.62 -31.68
C SER A 24 27.38 3.82 -30.46
N ASP A 25 27.05 4.26 -29.26
CA ASP A 25 27.29 3.58 -27.97
C ASP A 25 26.02 2.99 -27.36
N GLY A 26 24.93 2.89 -28.13
CA GLY A 26 23.77 2.06 -27.82
C GLY A 26 22.63 2.74 -27.06
N ARG A 27 22.56 4.07 -26.99
CA ARG A 27 21.43 4.79 -26.39
C ARG A 27 20.39 5.19 -27.44
N VAL A 28 19.12 5.12 -27.06
CA VAL A 28 17.97 5.46 -27.91
C VAL A 28 16.95 6.32 -27.14
N GLY A 29 16.36 7.36 -27.76
CA GLY A 29 15.31 8.21 -27.14
C GLY A 29 14.29 8.79 -28.13
N HIS A 30 13.00 8.87 -27.76
CA HIS A 30 11.85 9.23 -28.61
C HIS A 30 11.07 10.51 -28.16
N ARG A 31 10.33 11.19 -29.07
CA ARG A 31 9.64 12.49 -28.90
C ARG A 31 8.14 12.38 -29.19
N THR A 32 7.32 12.61 -28.17
CA THR A 32 6.03 13.31 -28.32
C THR A 32 5.88 14.21 -27.10
N VAL A 33 5.81 15.51 -27.35
CA VAL A 33 5.88 16.57 -26.34
C VAL A 33 4.46 17.05 -26.06
N TYR A 34 3.92 16.77 -24.88
CA TYR A 34 2.98 17.74 -24.31
C TYR A 34 3.82 18.92 -23.81
N SER A 35 3.34 20.15 -23.93
CA SER A 35 4.07 21.36 -23.51
C SER A 35 4.42 21.40 -22.00
N ASN A 36 4.10 20.35 -21.26
CA ASN A 36 4.36 20.15 -19.84
C ASN A 36 5.22 18.89 -19.48
N VAL A 37 5.76 18.12 -20.44
CA VAL A 37 6.62 16.93 -20.12
C VAL A 37 7.87 16.84 -20.98
N ASN A 38 9.00 16.53 -20.32
CA ASN A 38 10.35 16.48 -20.91
C ASN A 38 10.78 15.07 -21.39
N PHE A 39 10.05 13.99 -21.07
CA PHE A 39 10.35 12.60 -21.49
C PHE A 39 9.07 11.74 -21.47
N ASN A 40 8.80 10.95 -22.52
CA ASN A 40 7.57 10.16 -22.69
C ASN A 40 7.85 8.74 -23.24
N ILE A 41 7.26 7.69 -22.64
CA ILE A 41 7.37 6.28 -23.07
C ILE A 41 5.97 5.72 -23.32
N THR A 42 5.74 5.15 -24.51
CA THR A 42 4.44 4.58 -24.95
C THR A 42 4.63 3.22 -25.64
N ASN A 43 3.79 2.23 -25.32
CA ASN A 43 3.91 0.82 -25.72
C ASN A 43 2.64 0.32 -26.47
N ALA A 44 2.79 -0.52 -27.50
CA ALA A 44 1.71 -1.09 -28.31
C ALA A 44 1.85 -2.62 -28.61
N GLY A 45 2.55 -3.39 -27.78
CA GLY A 45 2.63 -4.87 -27.89
C GLY A 45 4.00 -5.52 -27.66
N TYR A 46 4.92 -4.88 -26.93
CA TYR A 46 6.19 -5.50 -26.52
C TYR A 46 6.21 -5.67 -25.00
N THR A 47 6.85 -6.74 -24.52
CA THR A 47 6.87 -7.15 -23.09
C THR A 47 7.29 -6.06 -22.10
N TYR A 48 8.03 -5.01 -22.51
CA TYR A 48 8.51 -3.97 -21.60
C TYR A 48 8.18 -2.58 -22.14
N ALA A 49 7.54 -1.75 -21.32
CA ALA A 49 7.43 -0.31 -21.55
C ALA A 49 8.75 0.41 -21.22
N LEU A 50 9.44 0.00 -20.15
CA LEU A 50 10.78 0.51 -19.78
C LEU A 50 11.62 -0.65 -19.25
N SER A 51 12.88 -0.76 -19.68
CA SER A 51 13.85 -1.72 -19.13
C SER A 51 15.20 -1.04 -18.90
N ILE A 52 15.74 -1.18 -17.70
CA ILE A 52 17.08 -0.74 -17.32
C ILE A 52 17.88 -1.98 -16.95
N GLU A 53 18.95 -2.25 -17.70
CA GLU A 53 19.78 -3.45 -17.56
C GLU A 53 21.28 -3.11 -17.48
N ARG A 54 22.07 -4.00 -16.89
CA ARG A 54 23.54 -3.98 -16.97
C ARG A 54 23.98 -4.56 -18.32
N SER A 55 25.21 -4.25 -18.73
CA SER A 55 25.83 -4.80 -19.96
C SER A 55 25.97 -6.32 -19.95
N ASP A 56 25.85 -6.96 -18.79
CA ASP A 56 25.82 -8.42 -18.61
C ASP A 56 24.41 -9.03 -18.77
N GLY A 57 23.40 -8.21 -19.09
CA GLY A 57 21.99 -8.62 -19.24
C GLY A 57 21.20 -8.64 -17.93
N THR A 58 21.77 -8.19 -16.80
CA THR A 58 21.05 -8.16 -15.53
C THR A 58 20.02 -7.02 -15.48
N ASN A 59 18.74 -7.35 -15.36
CA ASN A 59 17.64 -6.39 -15.21
C ASN A 59 17.66 -5.69 -13.84
N LEU A 60 17.69 -4.36 -13.83
CA LEU A 60 17.71 -3.55 -12.61
C LEU A 60 16.33 -3.02 -12.24
N PHE A 61 15.60 -2.51 -13.25
CA PHE A 61 14.30 -1.87 -13.09
C PHE A 61 13.52 -1.99 -14.39
N GLN A 62 12.28 -2.45 -14.32
CA GLN A 62 11.43 -2.62 -15.49
C GLN A 62 9.98 -2.21 -15.22
N VAL A 63 9.34 -1.64 -16.23
CA VAL A 63 7.89 -1.43 -16.29
C VAL A 63 7.37 -2.26 -17.46
N ILE A 64 6.46 -3.18 -17.19
CA ILE A 64 5.84 -4.07 -18.19
C ILE A 64 4.69 -3.34 -18.89
N ASP A 65 4.34 -3.78 -20.08
CA ASP A 65 3.20 -3.25 -20.84
C ASP A 65 1.85 -3.36 -20.12
N ASP A 66 1.67 -4.37 -19.27
CA ASP A 66 0.51 -4.55 -18.39
C ASP A 66 0.53 -3.71 -17.11
N GLY A 67 1.52 -2.81 -16.95
CA GLY A 67 1.62 -1.88 -15.83
C GLY A 67 2.36 -2.43 -14.60
N ARG A 68 2.84 -3.68 -14.61
CA ARG A 68 3.64 -4.22 -13.50
C ARG A 68 5.01 -3.55 -13.41
N LEU A 69 5.41 -3.30 -12.16
CA LEU A 69 6.72 -2.75 -11.81
C LEU A 69 7.63 -3.87 -11.29
N TYR A 70 8.80 -4.03 -11.89
CA TYR A 70 9.85 -4.94 -11.43
C TYR A 70 11.07 -4.16 -10.96
N ALA A 71 11.47 -4.39 -9.72
CA ALA A 71 12.65 -3.76 -9.12
C ALA A 71 13.45 -4.82 -8.34
N TYR A 72 14.22 -5.64 -9.08
CA TYR A 72 14.86 -6.85 -8.57
C TYR A 72 15.93 -6.62 -7.50
N PHE A 73 16.49 -5.42 -7.45
CA PHE A 73 17.57 -5.07 -6.52
C PHE A 73 17.16 -4.03 -5.48
N ILE A 74 15.86 -3.93 -5.15
CA ILE A 74 15.44 -3.24 -3.93
C ILE A 74 16.11 -3.93 -2.76
N ARG A 75 17.01 -3.21 -2.09
CA ARG A 75 17.78 -3.74 -0.96
C ARG A 75 16.88 -3.81 0.28
N ASN A 76 17.04 -4.87 1.07
CA ASN A 76 16.60 -4.83 2.46
C ASN A 76 17.48 -3.83 3.21
N ILE A 77 16.93 -2.65 3.48
CA ILE A 77 17.59 -1.58 4.21
C ILE A 77 17.19 -1.54 5.69
N GLY A 78 16.27 -2.41 6.13
CA GLY A 78 15.81 -2.52 7.52
C GLY A 78 14.60 -1.65 7.87
N ASP A 79 14.48 -1.34 9.16
CA ASP A 79 13.33 -0.71 9.84
C ASP A 79 13.18 0.79 9.51
N TYR A 80 12.72 1.05 8.28
CA TYR A 80 12.33 2.38 7.81
C TYR A 80 10.81 2.44 7.60
N ARG A 81 10.30 3.57 7.10
CA ARG A 81 8.86 3.74 6.88
C ARG A 81 8.31 2.72 5.87
N ASN A 82 7.16 2.16 6.19
CA ASN A 82 6.42 1.30 5.27
C ASN A 82 5.96 2.10 4.04
N MET A 83 6.11 1.49 2.87
CA MET A 83 5.63 2.03 1.61
C MET A 83 4.10 1.95 1.58
N GLN A 84 3.47 3.04 1.17
CA GLN A 84 2.03 3.18 0.99
C GLN A 84 1.73 3.34 -0.49
N TRP A 85 0.54 2.91 -0.92
CA TRP A 85 0.06 3.09 -2.29
C TRP A 85 -1.34 3.70 -2.26
N ASN A 86 -1.55 4.73 -3.09
CA ASN A 86 -2.84 5.37 -3.26
C ASN A 86 -3.51 4.81 -4.53
N GLN A 87 -4.56 4.01 -4.35
CA GLN A 87 -5.29 3.40 -5.46
C GLN A 87 -5.91 4.43 -6.43
N SER A 88 -6.32 5.60 -5.93
CA SER A 88 -7.00 6.62 -6.75
C SER A 88 -6.04 7.42 -7.63
N THR A 89 -4.83 7.71 -7.13
CA THR A 89 -3.84 8.54 -7.84
C THR A 89 -2.70 7.73 -8.44
N GLY A 90 -2.52 6.48 -8.01
CA GLY A 90 -1.35 5.66 -8.32
C GLY A 90 -0.07 6.07 -7.56
N GLU A 91 -0.16 7.02 -6.62
CA GLU A 91 1.00 7.54 -5.89
C GLU A 91 1.56 6.50 -4.91
N VAL A 92 2.89 6.40 -4.86
CA VAL A 92 3.64 5.64 -3.86
C VAL A 92 4.22 6.60 -2.83
N GLY A 93 3.97 6.37 -1.54
CA GLY A 93 4.36 7.27 -0.46
C GLY A 93 4.63 6.55 0.87
N TRP A 94 4.50 7.26 1.98
CA TRP A 94 4.62 6.74 3.34
C TRP A 94 3.72 7.52 4.31
N ASP A 95 3.27 6.90 5.40
CA ASP A 95 2.49 7.60 6.44
C ASP A 95 3.40 8.37 7.42
N THR A 96 2.83 9.36 8.09
CA THR A 96 3.47 10.12 9.16
C THR A 96 2.58 10.19 10.39
N SER A 97 3.17 10.10 11.57
CA SER A 97 2.45 10.16 12.86
C SER A 97 2.70 11.44 13.66
N SER A 98 3.48 12.39 13.11
CA SER A 98 3.76 13.64 13.80
C SER A 98 2.55 14.57 13.77
N ARG A 99 2.17 15.11 14.93
CA ARG A 99 1.16 16.18 15.07
C ARG A 99 1.40 17.39 14.16
N ARG A 100 2.64 17.63 13.71
CA ARG A 100 2.95 18.72 12.75
C ARG A 100 2.23 18.57 11.40
N TYR A 101 1.84 17.35 11.05
CA TYR A 101 1.18 17.03 9.78
C TYR A 101 -0.30 16.63 9.97
N LYS A 102 -0.87 16.85 11.17
CA LYS A 102 -2.22 16.40 11.53
C LYS A 102 -2.99 17.54 12.20
N GLU A 103 -4.27 17.66 11.89
CA GLU A 103 -5.20 18.63 12.45
C GLU A 103 -6.43 17.92 13.02
N ASN A 104 -7.28 18.63 13.78
CA ASN A 104 -8.52 18.11 14.35
C ASN A 104 -8.34 16.80 15.17
N ILE A 105 -7.28 16.73 15.98
CA ILE A 105 -6.94 15.55 16.77
C ILE A 105 -7.89 15.41 17.96
N ALA A 106 -8.63 14.29 18.00
CA ALA A 106 -9.55 13.93 19.08
C ALA A 106 -9.39 12.44 19.44
N PRO A 107 -9.87 11.99 20.62
CA PRO A 107 -9.99 10.57 20.92
C PRO A 107 -10.81 9.83 19.86
N LEU A 108 -10.41 8.61 19.54
CA LEU A 108 -11.20 7.74 18.66
C LEU A 108 -12.38 7.17 19.45
N GLU A 109 -13.60 7.41 18.98
CA GLU A 109 -14.82 6.80 19.51
C GLU A 109 -15.26 5.66 18.59
N ASP A 110 -15.24 4.43 19.12
CA ASP A 110 -15.71 3.23 18.43
C ASP A 110 -16.06 2.11 19.44
N ASP A 111 -16.71 1.05 18.96
CA ASP A 111 -16.93 -0.19 19.72
C ASP A 111 -15.75 -1.16 19.55
N PHE A 112 -14.69 -0.90 20.32
CA PHE A 112 -13.45 -1.67 20.26
C PHE A 112 -13.62 -3.17 20.53
N LEU A 113 -14.67 -3.59 21.26
CA LEU A 113 -14.86 -5.01 21.59
C LEU A 113 -15.30 -5.84 20.38
N LYS A 114 -15.82 -5.21 19.33
CA LYS A 114 -16.25 -5.92 18.12
C LYS A 114 -15.14 -6.71 17.44
N ILE A 115 -13.88 -6.30 17.63
CA ILE A 115 -12.71 -7.00 17.12
C ILE A 115 -12.60 -8.44 17.66
N LEU A 116 -13.19 -8.73 18.82
CA LEU A 116 -13.18 -10.06 19.43
C LEU A 116 -14.12 -11.06 18.73
N TYR A 117 -15.02 -10.58 17.86
CA TYR A 117 -15.91 -11.45 17.08
C TYR A 117 -15.32 -11.83 15.72
N LEU A 118 -14.15 -11.29 15.35
CA LEU A 118 -13.48 -11.66 14.12
C LEU A 118 -12.94 -13.08 14.19
N GLU A 119 -13.09 -13.82 13.10
CA GLU A 119 -12.56 -15.17 12.94
C GLU A 119 -11.47 -15.18 11.86
N PRO A 120 -10.22 -15.59 12.17
CA PRO A 120 -9.19 -15.72 11.16
C PRO A 120 -9.53 -16.87 10.22
N LYS A 121 -9.29 -16.66 8.93
CA LYS A 121 -9.53 -17.62 7.85
C LYS A 121 -8.22 -18.09 7.24
N THR A 122 -8.26 -19.27 6.65
CA THR A 122 -7.26 -19.77 5.71
C THR A 122 -7.88 -19.83 4.32
N TYR A 123 -7.13 -19.47 3.28
CA TYR A 123 -7.63 -19.47 1.91
C TYR A 123 -6.51 -19.65 0.87
N THR A 124 -6.90 -19.94 -0.37
CA THR A 124 -6.04 -19.91 -1.55
C THR A 124 -6.57 -18.84 -2.52
N ARG A 125 -5.72 -18.32 -3.41
CA ARG A 125 -6.13 -17.25 -4.33
C ARG A 125 -6.69 -17.81 -5.63
N LEU A 126 -7.75 -17.17 -6.14
CA LEU A 126 -8.25 -17.42 -7.50
C LEU A 126 -7.13 -17.18 -8.52
N GLY A 127 -6.87 -18.16 -9.38
CA GLY A 127 -5.78 -18.08 -10.37
C GLY A 127 -4.36 -18.13 -9.78
N GLY A 128 -4.21 -18.36 -8.47
CA GLY A 128 -2.93 -18.54 -7.80
C GLY A 128 -2.46 -19.99 -7.76
N GLU A 129 -1.36 -20.23 -7.03
CA GLU A 129 -0.85 -21.58 -6.77
C GLU A 129 -1.82 -22.34 -5.84
N PRO A 130 -2.40 -23.48 -6.25
CA PRO A 130 -3.43 -24.19 -5.47
C PRO A 130 -2.96 -24.64 -4.08
N ASP A 131 -1.66 -24.88 -3.92
CA ASP A 131 -1.07 -25.38 -2.68
C ASP A 131 -0.50 -24.26 -1.79
N ARG A 132 -0.60 -23.00 -2.22
CA ARG A 132 -0.13 -21.84 -1.45
C ARG A 132 -1.26 -21.28 -0.59
N TRP A 133 -1.36 -21.81 0.62
CA TRP A 133 -2.32 -21.36 1.62
C TRP A 133 -1.86 -20.05 2.29
N GLU A 134 -2.80 -19.11 2.43
CA GLU A 134 -2.64 -17.84 3.10
C GLU A 134 -3.58 -17.75 4.31
N ILE A 135 -3.33 -16.78 5.19
CA ILE A 135 -4.16 -16.49 6.37
C ILE A 135 -4.59 -15.03 6.38
N GLY A 136 -5.76 -14.74 6.95
CA GLY A 136 -6.24 -13.38 7.14
C GLY A 136 -7.71 -13.30 7.54
N TYR A 137 -8.25 -12.09 7.56
CA TYR A 137 -9.67 -11.79 7.67
C TYR A 137 -10.25 -11.44 6.29
N ILE A 138 -11.56 -11.58 6.15
CA ILE A 138 -12.32 -11.19 4.96
C ILE A 138 -12.86 -9.78 5.17
N ALA A 139 -12.58 -8.86 4.24
CA ALA A 139 -12.89 -7.44 4.40
C ALA A 139 -14.38 -7.18 4.63
N GLU A 140 -15.24 -7.94 3.95
CA GLU A 140 -16.70 -7.91 4.10
C GLU A 140 -17.13 -8.35 5.49
N GLU A 141 -16.54 -9.40 6.08
CA GLU A 141 -16.86 -9.82 7.44
C GLU A 141 -16.46 -8.75 8.47
N VAL A 142 -15.33 -8.05 8.26
CA VAL A 142 -14.92 -6.91 9.09
C VAL A 142 -15.90 -5.74 8.93
N HIS A 143 -16.31 -5.44 7.69
CA HIS A 143 -17.29 -4.41 7.37
C HIS A 143 -18.65 -4.68 8.03
N ASP A 144 -19.17 -5.89 7.91
CA ASP A 144 -20.49 -6.30 8.40
C ASP A 144 -20.59 -6.25 9.93
N LEU A 145 -19.47 -6.44 10.64
CA LEU A 145 -19.39 -6.19 12.09
C LEU A 145 -19.48 -4.69 12.44
N GLY A 146 -19.36 -3.81 11.45
CA GLY A 146 -19.33 -2.36 11.61
C GLY A 146 -17.94 -1.82 11.92
N LEU A 147 -16.88 -2.61 11.77
CA LEU A 147 -15.48 -2.20 11.97
C LEU A 147 -14.93 -1.47 10.72
N THR A 148 -15.73 -0.58 10.14
CA THR A 148 -15.48 0.05 8.84
C THR A 148 -14.18 0.85 8.75
N ARG A 149 -13.63 1.31 9.89
CA ARG A 149 -12.34 2.03 9.97
C ARG A 149 -11.11 1.13 9.79
N LEU A 150 -11.31 -0.18 9.91
CA LEU A 150 -10.30 -1.21 9.69
C LEU A 150 -10.41 -1.82 8.29
N VAL A 151 -11.30 -1.30 7.44
CA VAL A 151 -11.56 -1.79 6.09
C VAL A 151 -11.04 -0.77 5.08
N GLU A 152 -10.33 -1.26 4.08
CA GLU A 152 -9.96 -0.53 2.87
C GLU A 152 -11.04 -0.80 1.82
N TYR A 153 -11.43 0.25 1.10
CA TYR A 153 -12.48 0.16 0.08
C TYR A 153 -11.90 0.46 -1.29
N ASP A 154 -12.39 -0.26 -2.29
CA ASP A 154 -12.06 0.02 -3.68
C ASP A 154 -12.70 1.33 -4.19
N LEU A 155 -12.44 1.65 -5.46
CA LEU A 155 -12.96 2.86 -6.09
C LEU A 155 -14.49 2.87 -6.24
N GLU A 156 -15.12 1.70 -6.20
CA GLU A 156 -16.58 1.53 -6.21
C GLU A 156 -17.20 1.58 -4.79
N GLY A 157 -16.38 1.70 -3.75
CA GLY A 157 -16.81 1.76 -2.35
C GLY A 157 -17.15 0.39 -1.75
N ARG A 158 -16.64 -0.70 -2.33
CA ARG A 158 -16.81 -2.07 -1.79
C ARG A 158 -15.63 -2.40 -0.86
N PRO A 159 -15.85 -3.16 0.23
CA PRO A 159 -14.75 -3.69 1.02
C PRO A 159 -13.76 -4.46 0.15
N ASP A 160 -12.47 -4.14 0.23
CA ASP A 160 -11.42 -4.73 -0.62
C ASP A 160 -10.19 -5.18 0.18
N GLY A 161 -9.90 -4.50 1.30
CA GLY A 161 -8.75 -4.81 2.13
C GLY A 161 -9.03 -4.66 3.62
N VAL A 162 -8.12 -5.18 4.45
CA VAL A 162 -8.14 -5.03 5.91
C VAL A 162 -6.89 -4.30 6.35
N ASN A 163 -7.06 -3.21 7.09
CA ASN A 163 -5.96 -2.45 7.65
C ASN A 163 -5.45 -3.08 8.95
N TYR A 164 -4.67 -4.15 8.81
CA TYR A 164 -4.07 -4.89 9.93
C TYR A 164 -3.23 -4.00 10.84
N GLU A 165 -2.52 -3.00 10.29
CA GLU A 165 -1.68 -2.11 11.09
C GLU A 165 -2.50 -1.30 12.11
N LYS A 166 -3.73 -0.91 11.76
CA LYS A 166 -4.61 -0.17 12.69
C LYS A 166 -5.35 -1.08 13.68
N MET A 167 -5.43 -2.39 13.44
CA MET A 167 -6.07 -3.34 14.38
C MET A 167 -5.44 -3.32 15.77
N VAL A 168 -4.13 -3.07 15.87
CA VAL A 168 -3.43 -2.97 17.17
C VAL A 168 -4.02 -1.88 18.07
N LEU A 169 -4.58 -0.82 17.49
CA LEU A 169 -5.23 0.25 18.24
C LEU A 169 -6.47 -0.26 18.96
N TYR A 170 -7.29 -1.08 18.27
CA TYR A 170 -8.49 -1.69 18.85
C TYR A 170 -8.10 -2.71 19.91
N LEU A 171 -7.12 -3.57 19.63
CA LEU A 171 -6.62 -4.55 20.59
C LEU A 171 -6.12 -3.87 21.88
N ASN A 172 -5.41 -2.75 21.77
CA ASN A 172 -4.94 -2.00 22.92
C ASN A 172 -6.09 -1.44 23.79
N GLU A 173 -7.16 -0.94 23.18
CA GLU A 173 -8.34 -0.48 23.94
C GLU A 173 -9.08 -1.64 24.61
N VAL A 174 -9.14 -2.81 23.97
CA VAL A 174 -9.67 -4.03 24.59
C VAL A 174 -8.82 -4.46 25.78
N ILE A 175 -7.49 -4.45 25.65
CA ILE A 175 -6.55 -4.81 26.72
C ILE A 175 -6.70 -3.87 27.92
N LYS A 176 -6.84 -2.55 27.70
CA LYS A 176 -7.10 -1.59 28.78
C LYS A 176 -8.37 -1.93 29.55
N ARG A 177 -9.48 -2.19 28.85
CA ARG A 177 -10.75 -2.61 29.48
C ARG A 177 -10.60 -3.91 30.27
N GLN A 178 -9.83 -4.87 29.74
CA GLN A 178 -9.52 -6.11 30.44
C GLN A 178 -8.68 -5.84 31.70
N GLN A 179 -7.69 -4.95 31.64
CA GLN A 179 -6.87 -4.56 32.79
C GLN A 179 -7.71 -3.92 33.90
N ASP A 180 -8.63 -3.03 33.55
CA ASP A 180 -9.56 -2.41 34.51
C ASP A 180 -10.46 -3.47 35.17
N ARG A 181 -10.98 -4.42 34.38
CA ARG A 181 -11.81 -5.50 34.88
C ARG A 181 -11.04 -6.44 35.81
N ILE A 182 -9.79 -6.76 35.49
CA ILE A 182 -8.92 -7.57 36.35
C ILE A 182 -8.75 -6.88 37.70
N ALA A 183 -8.40 -5.59 37.71
CA ALA A 183 -8.22 -4.83 38.96
C ALA A 183 -9.51 -4.78 39.81
N GLU A 184 -10.67 -4.62 39.18
CA GLU A 184 -11.97 -4.67 39.88
C GLU A 184 -12.23 -6.05 40.51
N LEU A 185 -11.97 -7.12 39.76
CA LEU A 185 -12.15 -8.49 40.23
C LEU A 185 -11.20 -8.83 41.37
N GLU A 186 -9.93 -8.44 41.28
CA GLU A 186 -8.93 -8.62 42.35
C GLU A 186 -9.36 -7.93 43.65
N LYS A 187 -9.82 -6.68 43.56
CA LYS A 187 -10.35 -5.94 44.73
C LYS A 187 -11.55 -6.65 45.36
N ARG A 188 -12.46 -7.18 44.54
CA ARG A 188 -13.63 -7.93 45.04
C ARG A 188 -13.22 -9.23 45.72
N ILE A 189 -12.23 -9.95 45.17
CA ILE A 189 -11.68 -11.15 45.78
C ILE A 189 -11.09 -10.83 47.15
N GLU A 190 -10.28 -9.77 47.25
CA GLU A 190 -9.70 -9.33 48.53
C GLU A 190 -10.78 -9.01 49.58
N GLN A 191 -11.83 -8.29 49.20
CA GLN A 191 -12.97 -7.99 50.09
C GLN A 191 -13.68 -9.26 50.57
N LEU A 192 -13.92 -10.22 49.68
CA LEU A 192 -14.56 -11.50 50.01
C LEU A 192 -13.67 -12.36 50.92
N GLU A 193 -12.35 -12.38 50.68
CA GLU A 193 -11.40 -13.08 51.55
C GLU A 193 -11.37 -12.47 52.95
N ASN A 194 -11.32 -11.13 53.05
CA ASN A 194 -11.33 -10.44 54.33
C ASN A 194 -12.64 -10.64 55.10
N SER A 195 -13.78 -10.65 54.40
CA SER A 195 -15.09 -10.92 55.00
C SER A 195 -15.21 -12.36 55.54
N ARG A 196 -14.56 -13.33 54.89
CA ARG A 196 -14.54 -14.73 55.34
C ARG A 196 -13.57 -14.99 56.50
N ARG A 197 -12.55 -14.14 56.69
CA ARG A 197 -11.55 -14.26 57.76
C ARG A 197 -11.98 -13.65 59.09
N GLN A 198 -13.07 -12.87 59.13
CA GLN A 198 -13.67 -12.42 60.38
C GLN A 198 -14.65 -13.50 60.87
N PRO A 199 -14.35 -14.25 61.95
CA PRO A 199 -15.33 -15.14 62.56
C PRO A 199 -16.48 -14.30 63.13
N GLN A 200 -17.72 -14.78 62.94
CA GLN A 200 -18.90 -14.27 63.67
C GLN A 200 -18.73 -14.44 65.18
#